data_AF-A0A261F8M8-F1
#
_entry.id   AF-A0A261F8M8-F1
#
_cell.length_a   1.000
_cell.length_b   1.000
_cell.length_c   1.000
_cell.angle_alpha   90.00
_cell.angle_beta   90.00
_cell.angle_gamma   90.00
#
_symmetry.space_group_name_H-M   'P 1'
#
loop_
_entity.id
_entity.type
_entity.pdbx_description
1 polymer ?
#
loop_
_entity_poly.entity_id
_entity_poly.type
_entity_poly.pdbx_seq_one_letter_code
_entity_poly.pdbx_strand_id
1 'polypeptide(L)'
;MTLIPKAVLIGMPGAGKTRIGQDVADLLDVEFIDSDVEIEAREGVKIPQIFETRGEQEFRQIEAEVILDYLHDFDGVLSLGGGAPMTDRVYDALESYIAQGGTVAYLDADPNEAIARASRSGNRPLLADGAAKKWRRLYSQRRPVFERLTNCIVHTKGKTPMQAAQNIADSANERVVHVTGTDPYDVRIGAHVAGHLAEVLGDKPVRIALIHTTPVQRHSDRARTLLRRAGYEVSDITIPDAEAGKTIEVANGIWKRLGEEGFTRSDAVVGLGGGAATDLAGFVAATWMRGIRYVNCPTSLLAMVDASTGGKTGINTDAGKNLVGSFYTPAGVLADLTTLATLPNDIFVEGLGEVAKSGFIMDTEILRILEKNADALRTFDPENISDDLEHVIAELIERTVRVKAYHVSSDLKEKGLREFLNYGHTMGHAIEKLEHFRWRHGNAVAVGMVYAAELAHLLGYIDQDLVDYHRSLLSSLGLPISWNGGEFEDVLALMHRDKKARGNMLRFVVLDRPGHVVHLDNPPADVVEEAFRRVQQ
;
A
#
# COMPACT_ATOMS: atom_id res chain seq x y z
N MET A 1 21.56 -9.44 5.48
CA MET A 1 20.95 -8.27 4.81
C MET A 1 21.99 -7.18 4.86
N THR A 2 22.23 -6.47 3.76
CA THR A 2 22.96 -5.19 3.78
C THR A 2 22.19 -4.21 4.66
N LEU A 3 22.89 -3.56 5.59
CA LEU A 3 22.29 -2.58 6.50
C LEU A 3 22.28 -1.24 5.76
N ILE A 4 21.14 -0.89 5.17
CA ILE A 4 20.96 0.41 4.52
C ILE A 4 20.21 1.37 5.44
N PRO A 5 20.48 2.69 5.39
CA PRO A 5 19.81 3.63 6.28
C PRO A 5 18.30 3.57 6.10
N LYS A 6 17.54 3.83 7.19
CA LYS A 6 16.08 3.99 7.12
C LYS A 6 15.71 5.28 6.43
N ALA A 7 16.47 6.34 6.68
CA ALA A 7 16.28 7.65 6.06
C ALA A 7 17.61 8.39 5.93
N VAL A 8 17.76 9.11 4.82
CA VAL A 8 18.87 10.03 4.58
C VAL A 8 18.34 11.45 4.47
N LEU A 9 18.80 12.36 5.33
CA LEU A 9 18.33 13.75 5.36
C LEU A 9 19.24 14.66 4.55
N ILE A 10 18.66 15.33 3.55
CA ILE A 10 19.31 16.36 2.77
C ILE A 10 18.65 17.72 2.98
N GLY A 11 19.40 18.78 2.73
CA GLY A 11 18.87 20.14 2.77
C GLY A 11 19.90 21.17 3.15
N MET A 12 19.52 22.43 3.01
CA MET A 12 20.41 23.55 3.25
C MET A 12 20.93 23.61 4.71
N PRO A 13 22.09 24.24 4.95
CA PRO A 13 22.49 24.61 6.30
C PRO A 13 21.41 25.47 6.96
N GLY A 14 21.05 25.15 8.21
CA GLY A 14 19.94 25.80 8.93
C GLY A 14 18.56 25.17 8.71
N ALA A 15 18.42 24.16 7.84
CA ALA A 15 17.14 23.48 7.60
C ALA A 15 16.63 22.64 8.80
N GLY A 16 17.48 22.35 9.79
CA GLY A 16 17.10 21.59 10.98
C GLY A 16 17.42 20.10 10.93
N LYS A 17 18.25 19.65 9.97
CA LYS A 17 18.62 18.22 9.76
C LYS A 17 19.02 17.48 11.03
N THR A 18 19.91 18.04 11.85
CA THR A 18 20.37 17.36 13.08
C THR A 18 19.23 17.16 14.08
N ARG A 19 18.43 18.20 14.35
CA ARG A 19 17.32 18.08 15.30
C ARG A 19 16.21 17.16 14.78
N ILE A 20 15.80 17.36 13.53
CA ILE A 20 14.74 16.55 12.92
C ILE A 20 15.22 15.10 12.76
N GLY A 21 16.47 14.88 12.35
CA GLY A 21 17.04 13.55 12.21
C GLY A 21 17.12 12.78 13.53
N GLN A 22 17.45 13.45 14.63
CA GLN A 22 17.34 12.86 15.97
C GLN A 22 15.88 12.48 16.30
N ASP A 23 14.94 13.41 16.11
CA ASP A 23 13.51 13.13 16.35
C ASP A 23 13.01 11.97 15.44
N VAL A 24 13.52 11.81 14.20
CA VAL A 24 13.20 10.68 13.31
C VAL A 24 13.79 9.37 13.84
N ALA A 25 15.05 9.39 14.27
CA ALA A 25 15.72 8.20 14.79
C ALA A 25 15.05 7.69 16.07
N ASP A 26 14.64 8.62 16.95
CA ASP A 26 13.85 8.30 18.14
C ASP A 26 12.48 7.67 17.80
N LEU A 27 11.80 8.17 16.76
CA LEU A 27 10.52 7.62 16.30
C LEU A 27 10.65 6.22 15.67
N LEU A 28 11.80 5.94 15.05
CA LEU A 28 12.08 4.67 14.38
C LEU A 28 12.82 3.66 15.27
N ASP A 29 13.16 4.04 16.51
CA ASP A 29 14.00 3.27 17.44
C ASP A 29 15.34 2.82 16.82
N VAL A 30 16.03 3.74 16.16
CA VAL A 30 17.33 3.51 15.52
C VAL A 30 18.35 4.59 15.88
N GLU A 31 19.61 4.37 15.50
CA GLU A 31 20.68 5.36 15.73
C GLU A 31 20.58 6.55 14.75
N PHE A 32 21.02 7.73 15.20
CA PHE A 32 21.19 8.92 14.36
C PHE A 32 22.66 9.24 14.13
N ILE A 33 23.05 9.44 12.87
CA ILE A 33 24.40 9.83 12.48
C ILE A 33 24.37 11.14 11.68
N ASP A 34 25.24 12.09 12.03
CA ASP A 34 25.51 13.29 11.24
C ASP A 34 26.87 13.15 10.54
N SER A 35 26.87 13.08 9.21
CA SER A 35 28.10 12.88 8.42
C SER A 35 29.16 13.95 8.68
N ASP A 36 28.77 15.21 8.97
CA ASP A 36 29.73 16.26 9.30
C ASP A 36 30.48 15.92 10.61
N VAL A 37 29.82 15.26 11.57
CA VAL A 37 30.43 14.83 12.86
C VAL A 37 31.34 13.62 12.66
N GLU A 38 30.92 12.64 11.86
CA GLU A 38 31.72 11.45 11.57
C GLU A 38 33.00 11.76 10.78
N ILE A 39 32.94 12.71 9.84
CA ILE A 39 34.13 13.19 9.15
C ILE A 39 35.15 13.76 10.14
N GLU A 40 34.71 14.59 11.10
CA GLU A 40 35.60 15.16 12.12
C GLU A 40 36.17 14.09 13.05
N ALA A 41 35.38 13.07 13.39
CA ALA A 41 35.82 11.95 14.22
C ALA A 41 36.87 11.08 13.50
N ARG A 42 36.63 10.74 12.22
CA ARG A 42 37.51 9.91 11.40
C ARG A 42 38.84 10.61 11.08
N GLU A 43 38.80 11.91 10.80
CA GLU A 43 40.00 12.70 10.47
C GLU A 43 40.76 13.22 11.70
N GLY A 44 40.11 13.22 12.88
CA GLY A 44 40.69 13.74 14.13
C GLY A 44 40.88 15.27 14.14
N VAL A 45 40.33 16.00 13.16
CA VAL A 45 40.42 17.46 13.01
C VAL A 45 39.06 18.05 12.61
N LYS A 46 38.86 19.34 12.87
CA LYS A 46 37.60 20.02 12.52
C LYS A 46 37.51 20.28 11.02
N ILE A 47 36.31 20.22 10.44
CA ILE A 47 36.10 20.44 8.98
C ILE A 47 36.78 21.73 8.47
N PRO A 48 36.68 22.90 9.15
CA PRO A 48 37.37 24.11 8.72
C PRO A 48 38.89 23.94 8.56
N GLN A 49 39.52 23.14 9.42
CA GLN A 49 40.96 22.85 9.33
C GLN A 49 41.28 21.97 8.12
N ILE A 50 40.40 21.04 7.75
CA ILE A 50 40.54 20.24 6.52
C ILE A 50 40.50 21.17 5.30
N PHE A 51 39.53 22.08 5.24
CA PHE A 51 39.46 23.07 4.16
C PHE A 51 40.69 23.98 4.09
N GLU A 52 41.24 24.42 5.22
CA GLU A 52 42.42 25.28 5.27
C GLU A 52 43.72 24.56 4.89
N THR A 53 43.89 23.31 5.32
CA THR A 53 45.16 22.56 5.18
C THR A 53 45.21 21.70 3.92
N ARG A 54 44.07 21.13 3.51
CA ARG A 54 43.94 20.14 2.43
C ARG A 54 43.08 20.62 1.26
N GLY A 55 42.26 21.64 1.48
CA GLY A 55 41.42 22.24 0.44
C GLY A 55 40.08 21.54 0.24
N GLU A 56 39.19 22.16 -0.53
CA GLU A 56 37.82 21.67 -0.73
C GLU A 56 37.77 20.35 -1.50
N GLN A 57 38.64 20.14 -2.50
CA GLN A 57 38.61 18.92 -3.32
C GLN A 57 38.88 17.67 -2.47
N GLU A 58 39.87 17.72 -1.58
CA GLU A 58 40.20 16.61 -0.69
C GLU A 58 39.09 16.40 0.36
N PHE A 59 38.54 17.47 0.93
CA PHE A 59 37.36 17.37 1.79
C PHE A 59 36.19 16.66 1.10
N ARG A 60 35.89 16.97 -0.17
CA ARG A 60 34.80 16.32 -0.92
C ARG A 60 35.05 14.84 -1.17
N GLN A 61 36.32 14.43 -1.30
CA GLN A 61 36.68 13.01 -1.43
C GLN A 61 36.42 12.27 -0.10
N ILE A 62 36.87 12.84 1.03
CA ILE A 62 36.63 12.31 2.37
C ILE A 62 35.12 12.26 2.67
N GLU A 63 34.39 13.34 2.40
CA GLU A 63 32.93 13.43 2.58
C GLU A 63 32.20 12.35 1.77
N ALA A 64 32.59 12.14 0.52
CA ALA A 64 32.01 11.08 -0.31
C ALA A 64 32.30 9.69 0.26
N GLU A 65 33.54 9.39 0.63
CA GLU A 65 33.91 8.07 1.19
C GLU A 65 33.12 7.74 2.46
N VAL A 66 33.05 8.68 3.42
CA VAL A 66 32.26 8.48 4.64
C VAL A 66 30.78 8.22 4.32
N ILE A 67 30.18 9.01 3.43
CA ILE A 67 28.76 8.85 3.08
C ILE A 67 28.50 7.50 2.40
N LEU A 68 29.37 7.09 1.45
CA LEU A 68 29.20 5.80 0.78
C LEU A 68 29.33 4.61 1.76
N ASP A 69 30.24 4.68 2.74
CA ASP A 69 30.37 3.65 3.78
C ASP A 69 29.04 3.52 4.57
N TYR A 70 28.49 4.64 5.03
CA TYR A 70 27.22 4.66 5.79
C TYR A 70 25.98 4.32 4.94
N LEU A 71 26.00 4.50 3.62
CA LEU A 71 24.90 4.06 2.77
C LEU A 71 24.82 2.53 2.63
N HIS A 72 25.88 1.80 3.02
CA HIS A 72 25.97 0.34 2.86
C HIS A 72 26.01 -0.44 4.18
N ASP A 73 26.49 0.17 5.27
CA ASP A 73 26.77 -0.51 6.55
C ASP A 73 26.07 0.13 7.78
N PHE A 74 24.97 0.85 7.58
CA PHE A 74 24.24 1.50 8.67
C PHE A 74 22.74 1.49 8.45
N ASP A 75 21.98 1.11 9.47
CA ASP A 75 20.52 0.92 9.43
C ASP A 75 19.72 2.00 10.18
N GLY A 76 20.36 3.12 10.52
CA GLY A 76 19.73 4.24 11.21
C GLY A 76 19.36 5.41 10.30
N VAL A 77 19.36 6.62 10.88
CA VAL A 77 19.05 7.87 10.19
C VAL A 77 20.34 8.65 9.92
N LEU A 78 20.63 8.92 8.64
CA LEU A 78 21.86 9.59 8.21
C LEU A 78 21.59 11.03 7.77
N SER A 79 22.18 12.03 8.43
CA SER A 79 22.13 13.44 8.02
C SER A 79 23.36 13.82 7.19
N LEU A 80 23.11 14.39 6.00
CA LEU A 80 24.18 14.79 5.08
C LEU A 80 24.58 16.26 5.22
N GLY A 81 25.88 16.53 5.10
CA GLY A 81 26.40 17.89 4.89
C GLY A 81 25.69 18.57 3.71
N GLY A 82 25.28 19.83 3.86
CA GLY A 82 24.42 20.48 2.86
C GLY A 82 25.04 20.69 1.47
N GLY A 83 26.33 20.38 1.29
CA GLY A 83 27.01 20.36 -0.01
C GLY A 83 27.22 18.95 -0.58
N ALA A 84 27.05 17.90 0.22
CA ALA A 84 27.38 16.53 -0.15
C ALA A 84 26.61 16.02 -1.39
N PRO A 85 25.28 16.27 -1.55
CA PRO A 85 24.55 15.80 -2.73
C PRO A 85 24.98 16.46 -4.05
N MET A 86 25.86 17.46 -4.01
CA MET A 86 26.41 18.10 -5.21
C MET A 86 27.64 17.38 -5.76
N THR A 87 28.16 16.39 -5.05
CA THR A 87 29.30 15.56 -5.50
C THR A 87 28.75 14.39 -6.30
N ASP A 88 29.20 14.20 -7.56
CA ASP A 88 28.68 13.18 -8.47
C ASP A 88 28.62 11.77 -7.85
N ARG A 89 29.67 11.34 -7.14
CA ARG A 89 29.70 10.04 -6.44
C ARG A 89 28.59 9.88 -5.39
N VAL A 90 28.31 10.95 -4.63
CA VAL A 90 27.24 10.94 -3.62
C VAL A 90 25.88 11.02 -4.29
N TYR A 91 25.75 11.81 -5.35
CA TYR A 91 24.55 11.91 -6.17
C TYR A 91 24.15 10.53 -6.71
N ASP A 92 25.07 9.83 -7.38
CA ASP A 92 24.82 8.51 -7.97
C ASP A 92 24.50 7.45 -6.89
N ALA A 93 25.17 7.52 -5.74
CA ALA A 93 24.91 6.63 -4.61
C ALA A 93 23.50 6.86 -4.01
N LEU A 94 23.05 8.11 -3.90
CA LEU A 94 21.71 8.44 -3.42
C LEU A 94 20.63 8.02 -4.43
N GLU A 95 20.86 8.17 -5.74
CA GLU A 95 19.94 7.63 -6.76
C GLU A 95 19.83 6.10 -6.64
N SER A 96 20.96 5.40 -6.48
CA SER A 96 20.97 3.95 -6.28
C SER A 96 20.26 3.53 -4.99
N TYR A 97 20.47 4.26 -3.90
CA TYR A 97 19.81 4.03 -2.62
C TYR A 97 18.29 4.21 -2.72
N ILE A 98 17.80 5.26 -3.40
CA ILE A 98 16.36 5.43 -3.67
C ILE A 98 15.83 4.27 -4.51
N ALA A 99 16.55 3.85 -5.55
CA ALA A 99 16.16 2.73 -6.41
C ALA A 99 16.08 1.38 -5.66
N GLN A 100 16.78 1.26 -4.53
CA GLN A 100 16.73 0.11 -3.62
C GLN A 100 15.61 0.22 -2.57
N GLY A 101 14.80 1.28 -2.61
CA GLY A 101 13.70 1.54 -1.67
C GLY A 101 14.07 2.45 -0.49
N GLY A 102 15.26 3.03 -0.48
CA GLY A 102 15.69 3.96 0.55
C GLY A 102 14.95 5.29 0.54
N THR A 103 14.72 5.88 1.72
CA THR A 103 14.11 7.22 1.83
C THR A 103 15.18 8.31 1.88
N VAL A 104 15.14 9.24 0.92
CA VAL A 104 15.91 10.49 0.96
C VAL A 104 14.95 11.64 1.22
N ALA A 105 15.04 12.22 2.41
CA ALA A 105 14.17 13.29 2.88
C ALA A 105 14.81 14.66 2.65
N TYR A 106 14.22 15.47 1.77
CA TYR A 106 14.61 16.85 1.57
C TYR A 106 13.85 17.79 2.52
N LEU A 107 14.59 18.39 3.46
CA LEU A 107 14.08 19.44 4.34
C LEU A 107 14.08 20.80 3.60
N ASP A 108 12.93 21.12 2.99
CA ASP A 108 12.71 22.40 2.31
C ASP A 108 12.30 23.48 3.31
N ALA A 109 13.32 24.16 3.85
CA ALA A 109 13.15 25.23 4.81
C ALA A 109 12.93 26.60 4.14
N ASP A 110 12.08 27.43 4.75
CA ASP A 110 11.91 28.82 4.32
C ASP A 110 13.27 29.55 4.40
N PRO A 111 13.72 30.21 3.30
CA PRO A 111 15.02 30.87 3.26
C PRO A 111 15.26 31.84 4.42
N ASN A 112 14.24 32.57 4.87
CA ASN A 112 14.40 33.56 5.92
C ASN A 112 14.60 32.88 7.28
N GLU A 113 13.84 31.81 7.57
CA GLU A 113 14.00 31.02 8.78
C GLU A 113 15.35 30.29 8.81
N ALA A 114 15.74 29.68 7.69
CA ALA A 114 16.99 28.92 7.58
C ALA A 114 18.22 29.83 7.76
N ILE A 115 18.22 31.03 7.18
CA ILE A 115 19.29 32.02 7.37
C ILE A 115 19.36 32.45 8.84
N ALA A 116 18.22 32.75 9.48
CA ALA A 116 18.20 33.15 10.89
C ALA A 116 18.73 32.05 11.83
N ARG A 117 18.41 30.78 11.56
CA ARG A 117 18.91 29.62 12.33
C ARG A 117 20.39 29.37 12.09
N ALA A 118 20.85 29.47 10.84
CA ALA A 118 22.25 29.30 10.48
C ALA A 118 23.16 30.36 11.13
N SER A 119 22.66 31.58 11.33
CA SER A 119 23.40 32.65 12.01
C SER A 119 23.54 32.44 13.53
N ARG A 120 22.70 31.62 14.17
CA ARG A 120 22.71 31.38 15.63
C ARG A 120 23.57 30.19 16.08
N SER A 121 23.89 29.27 15.17
CA SER A 121 24.44 27.95 15.52
C SER A 121 25.96 27.91 15.69
N GLY A 122 26.66 29.05 15.68
CA GLY A 122 28.11 29.15 16.00
C GLY A 122 29.06 28.50 14.98
N ASN A 123 28.61 27.52 14.20
CA ASN A 123 29.35 26.83 13.14
C ASN A 123 28.95 27.39 11.77
N ARG A 124 29.69 28.41 11.31
CA ARG A 124 30.13 28.65 9.91
C ARG A 124 30.45 30.15 9.68
N PRO A 125 31.41 30.49 8.80
CA PRO A 125 31.77 31.86 8.43
C PRO A 125 30.70 32.52 7.55
N LEU A 126 29.51 32.72 8.14
CA LEU A 126 28.35 33.41 7.56
C LEU A 126 28.00 34.68 8.37
N LEU A 127 28.96 35.21 9.11
CA LEU A 127 28.87 36.49 9.84
C LEU A 127 29.71 37.60 9.18
N ALA A 128 29.96 37.49 7.88
CA ALA A 128 30.49 38.57 7.07
C ALA A 128 29.37 39.20 6.23
N ASP A 129 29.48 40.50 5.93
CA ASP A 129 28.64 41.18 4.95
C ASP A 129 28.46 40.31 3.69
N GLY A 130 27.22 39.96 3.36
CA GLY A 130 26.89 39.13 2.19
C GLY A 130 26.61 37.64 2.45
N ALA A 131 26.64 37.16 3.70
CA ALA A 131 26.30 35.77 4.03
C ALA A 131 24.89 35.33 3.57
N ALA A 132 23.88 36.17 3.76
CA ALA A 132 22.52 35.91 3.25
C ALA A 132 22.50 35.82 1.71
N LYS A 133 23.30 36.65 1.03
CA LYS A 133 23.44 36.62 -0.44
C LYS A 133 24.12 35.33 -0.91
N LYS A 134 25.17 34.89 -0.20
CA LYS A 134 25.86 33.60 -0.45
C LYS A 134 24.91 32.43 -0.20
N TRP A 135 24.14 32.43 0.88
CA TRP A 135 23.16 31.38 1.17
C TRP A 135 22.10 31.29 0.08
N ARG A 136 21.50 32.41 -0.34
CA ARG A 136 20.51 32.44 -1.43
C ARG A 136 21.07 31.93 -2.76
N ARG A 137 22.31 32.30 -3.09
CA ARG A 137 23.01 31.78 -4.29
C ARG A 137 23.20 30.26 -4.22
N LEU A 138 23.63 29.75 -3.07
CA LEU A 138 23.78 28.31 -2.87
C LEU A 138 22.43 27.60 -2.93
N TYR A 139 21.37 28.16 -2.33
CA TYR A 139 20.03 27.61 -2.39
C TYR A 139 19.53 27.49 -3.84
N SER A 140 19.66 28.54 -4.66
CA SER A 140 19.26 28.49 -6.06
C SER A 140 20.05 27.47 -6.89
N GLN A 141 21.29 27.17 -6.52
CA GLN A 141 22.13 26.18 -7.19
C GLN A 141 21.82 24.74 -6.76
N ARG A 142 21.54 24.53 -5.46
CA ARG A 142 21.37 23.21 -4.86
C ARG A 142 19.95 22.68 -4.91
N ARG A 143 18.96 23.58 -4.86
CA ARG A 143 17.54 23.20 -4.85
C ARG A 143 17.14 22.26 -6.00
N PRO A 144 17.52 22.49 -7.27
CA PRO A 144 17.17 21.57 -8.37
C PRO A 144 17.77 20.17 -8.20
N VAL A 145 18.93 20.06 -7.55
CA VAL A 145 19.58 18.78 -7.24
C VAL A 145 18.84 18.09 -6.09
N PHE A 146 18.50 18.81 -5.03
CA PHE A 146 17.73 18.25 -3.92
C PHE A 146 16.33 17.79 -4.34
N GLU A 147 15.64 18.56 -5.19
CA GLU A 147 14.32 18.21 -5.74
C GLU A 147 14.38 16.97 -6.64
N ARG A 148 15.55 16.65 -7.22
CA ARG A 148 15.75 15.44 -8.04
C ARG A 148 16.16 14.23 -7.21
N LEU A 149 16.98 14.44 -6.17
CA LEU A 149 17.48 13.40 -5.26
C LEU A 149 16.58 13.19 -4.03
N THR A 150 15.27 13.32 -4.18
CA THR A 150 14.35 13.16 -3.05
C THR A 150 13.12 12.36 -3.46
N ASN A 151 12.71 11.44 -2.61
CA ASN A 151 11.41 10.78 -2.66
C ASN A 151 10.52 11.19 -1.47
N CYS A 152 10.99 12.10 -0.59
CA CYS A 152 10.23 12.66 0.53
C CYS A 152 10.56 14.15 0.69
N ILE A 153 9.68 15.05 0.25
CA ILE A 153 9.85 16.51 0.44
C ILE A 153 9.10 16.95 1.69
N VAL A 154 9.85 17.51 2.66
CA VAL A 154 9.28 18.03 3.89
C VAL A 154 9.42 19.54 3.94
N HIS A 155 8.35 20.24 3.56
CA HIS A 155 8.26 21.69 3.78
C HIS A 155 8.18 21.96 5.28
N THR A 156 9.21 22.59 5.85
CA THR A 156 9.30 22.80 7.31
C THR A 156 8.53 24.03 7.80
N LYS A 157 8.08 24.90 6.88
CA LYS A 157 7.38 26.14 7.23
C LYS A 157 6.05 25.82 7.90
N GLY A 158 5.86 26.35 9.12
CA GLY A 158 4.63 26.12 9.89
C GLY A 158 4.49 24.72 10.50
N LYS A 159 5.53 23.88 10.44
CA LYS A 159 5.59 22.57 11.11
C LYS A 159 6.53 22.63 12.31
N THR A 160 6.22 21.87 13.36
CA THR A 160 7.18 21.59 14.44
C THR A 160 8.24 20.58 13.98
N PRO A 161 9.43 20.51 14.61
CA PRO A 161 10.42 19.47 14.32
C PRO A 161 9.85 18.06 14.39
N MET A 162 9.06 17.76 15.43
CA MET A 162 8.38 16.48 15.58
C MET A 162 7.39 16.18 14.45
N GLN A 163 6.62 17.17 13.98
CA GLN A 163 5.74 16.97 12.81
C GLN A 163 6.53 16.74 11.51
N ALA A 164 7.69 17.36 11.35
CA ALA A 164 8.57 17.10 10.23
C ALA A 164 9.18 15.70 10.31
N ALA A 165 9.62 15.30 11.50
CA ALA A 165 10.16 13.98 11.79
C ALA A 165 9.14 12.87 11.55
N GLN A 166 7.90 13.04 12.02
CA GLN A 166 6.82 12.07 11.78
C GLN A 166 6.63 11.81 10.28
N ASN A 167 6.57 12.84 9.43
CA ASN A 167 6.41 12.61 7.98
C ASN A 167 7.58 11.80 7.39
N ILE A 168 8.80 11.99 7.89
CA ILE A 168 9.98 11.26 7.40
C ILE A 168 9.94 9.82 7.89
N ALA A 169 9.58 9.60 9.17
CA ALA A 169 9.42 8.27 9.74
C ALA A 169 8.31 7.48 9.01
N ASP A 170 7.17 8.12 8.74
CA ASP A 170 6.07 7.54 7.97
C ASP A 170 6.54 7.15 6.57
N SER A 171 7.24 8.04 5.85
CA SER A 171 7.80 7.74 4.52
C SER A 171 8.87 6.64 4.57
N ALA A 172 9.68 6.58 5.62
CA ALA A 172 10.69 5.54 5.80
C ALA A 172 10.09 4.15 6.06
N ASN A 173 8.89 4.11 6.63
CA ASN A 173 8.12 2.89 6.89
C ASN A 173 7.11 2.54 5.78
N GLU A 174 6.96 3.41 4.78
CA GLU A 174 6.10 3.18 3.63
C GLU A 174 6.65 2.07 2.73
N ARG A 175 5.77 1.18 2.30
CA ARG A 175 6.05 0.12 1.32
C ARG A 175 5.36 0.46 0.02
N VAL A 176 6.05 0.28 -1.10
CA VAL A 176 5.50 0.57 -2.44
C VAL A 176 5.56 -0.69 -3.30
N VAL A 177 4.41 -1.08 -3.85
CA VAL A 177 4.32 -2.13 -4.87
C VAL A 177 3.99 -1.50 -6.22
N HIS A 178 4.93 -1.62 -7.17
CA HIS A 178 4.75 -1.14 -8.54
C HIS A 178 3.92 -2.14 -9.34
N VAL A 179 2.71 -1.75 -9.74
CA VAL A 179 1.89 -2.54 -10.67
C VAL A 179 2.26 -2.14 -12.08
N THR A 180 2.79 -3.10 -12.83
CA THR A 180 3.28 -2.88 -14.21
C THR A 180 2.21 -3.26 -15.24
N GLY A 181 2.40 -2.86 -16.50
CA GLY A 181 1.45 -3.15 -17.59
C GLY A 181 1.20 -1.93 -18.47
N THR A 182 0.03 -1.89 -19.11
CA THR A 182 -0.33 -0.80 -20.04
C THR A 182 -0.46 0.55 -19.34
N ASP A 183 -1.06 0.56 -18.15
CA ASP A 183 -1.31 1.74 -17.34
C ASP A 183 -0.73 1.47 -15.94
N PRO A 184 0.59 1.70 -15.75
CA PRO A 184 1.26 1.40 -14.49
C PRO A 184 0.81 2.35 -13.39
N TYR A 185 0.79 1.84 -12.16
CA TYR A 185 0.44 2.61 -10.97
C TYR A 185 1.07 2.00 -9.73
N ASP A 186 1.18 2.80 -8.67
CA ASP A 186 1.74 2.37 -7.40
C ASP A 186 0.65 2.05 -6.38
N VAL A 187 0.91 1.00 -5.59
CA VAL A 187 0.19 0.72 -4.35
C VAL A 187 1.11 1.12 -3.20
N ARG A 188 0.77 2.21 -2.52
CA ARG A 188 1.49 2.75 -1.36
C ARG A 188 0.83 2.24 -0.09
N ILE A 189 1.61 1.67 0.83
CA ILE A 189 1.14 0.97 2.03
C ILE A 189 1.91 1.52 3.23
N GLY A 190 1.21 1.99 4.24
CA GLY A 190 1.85 2.52 5.44
C GLY A 190 0.93 3.44 6.23
N ALA A 191 1.39 3.92 7.38
CA ALA A 191 0.71 4.97 8.10
C ALA A 191 0.71 6.27 7.28
N HIS A 192 -0.45 6.94 7.22
CA HIS A 192 -0.58 8.29 6.69
C HIS A 192 -0.31 8.46 5.19
N VAL A 193 -0.25 7.36 4.41
CA VAL A 193 -0.04 7.40 2.95
C VAL A 193 -1.17 8.12 2.19
N ALA A 194 -2.33 8.36 2.81
CA ALA A 194 -3.35 9.25 2.24
C ALA A 194 -2.81 10.68 1.99
N GLY A 195 -1.69 11.06 2.64
CA GLY A 195 -0.94 12.29 2.35
C GLY A 195 -0.48 12.42 0.90
N HIS A 196 -0.28 11.31 0.19
CA HIS A 196 0.09 11.29 -1.23
C HIS A 196 -1.08 11.56 -2.19
N LEU A 197 -2.31 11.78 -1.69
CA LEU A 197 -3.50 11.98 -2.54
C LEU A 197 -3.29 13.05 -3.62
N ALA A 198 -2.76 14.20 -3.25
CA ALA A 198 -2.53 15.31 -4.19
C ALA A 198 -1.45 14.98 -5.22
N GLU A 199 -0.36 14.32 -4.79
CA GLU A 199 0.72 13.87 -5.67
C GLU A 199 0.19 12.87 -6.72
N VAL A 200 -0.57 11.88 -6.28
CA VAL A 200 -1.16 10.85 -7.17
C VAL A 200 -2.20 11.46 -8.11
N LEU A 201 -2.99 12.43 -7.66
CA LEU A 201 -3.96 13.11 -8.54
C LEU A 201 -3.28 14.04 -9.56
N GLY A 202 -2.22 14.73 -9.16
CA GLY A 202 -1.49 15.72 -9.96
C GLY A 202 -2.28 17.02 -10.18
N ASP A 203 -1.72 17.94 -10.97
CA ASP A 203 -2.25 19.32 -11.08
C ASP A 203 -3.41 19.49 -12.07
N LYS A 204 -3.80 18.43 -12.78
CA LYS A 204 -4.79 18.51 -13.86
C LYS A 204 -6.25 18.61 -13.38
N PRO A 205 -6.69 17.83 -12.38
CA PRO A 205 -8.06 17.91 -11.89
C PRO A 205 -8.33 19.24 -11.21
N VAL A 206 -9.50 19.82 -11.50
CA VAL A 206 -10.02 20.95 -10.73
C VAL A 206 -11.01 20.43 -9.70
N ARG A 207 -11.88 19.50 -10.10
CA ARG A 207 -12.89 18.87 -9.25
C ARG A 207 -12.54 17.43 -8.90
N ILE A 208 -12.81 17.06 -7.66
CA ILE A 208 -12.67 15.71 -7.13
C ILE A 208 -14.01 15.25 -6.56
N ALA A 209 -14.54 14.15 -7.09
CA ALA A 209 -15.67 13.45 -6.50
C ALA A 209 -15.15 12.47 -5.43
N LEU A 210 -15.31 12.82 -4.17
CA LEU A 210 -14.92 11.97 -3.03
C LEU A 210 -16.10 11.07 -2.65
N ILE A 211 -16.05 9.81 -3.09
CA ILE A 211 -17.07 8.79 -2.84
C ILE A 211 -16.67 8.00 -1.59
N HIS A 212 -17.52 7.98 -0.57
CA HIS A 212 -17.25 7.26 0.68
C HIS A 212 -18.52 6.79 1.38
N THR A 213 -18.38 5.96 2.41
CA THR A 213 -19.50 5.51 3.27
C THR A 213 -19.50 6.26 4.60
N THR A 214 -20.61 6.17 5.35
CA THR A 214 -20.74 6.81 6.67
C THR A 214 -19.74 6.30 7.72
N PRO A 215 -19.46 4.98 7.84
CA PRO A 215 -18.52 4.48 8.86
C PRO A 215 -17.11 5.04 8.75
N VAL A 216 -16.69 5.47 7.56
CA VAL A 216 -15.34 5.99 7.30
C VAL A 216 -15.28 7.52 7.27
N GLN A 217 -16.30 8.20 7.78
CA GLN A 217 -16.43 9.67 7.69
C GLN A 217 -15.24 10.42 8.29
N ARG A 218 -14.66 9.94 9.40
CA ARG A 218 -13.44 10.53 10.00
C ARG A 218 -12.27 10.55 9.00
N HIS A 219 -12.14 9.49 8.20
CA HIS A 219 -11.09 9.34 7.20
C HIS A 219 -11.39 10.16 5.95
N SER A 220 -12.66 10.22 5.52
CA SER A 220 -13.06 11.07 4.39
C SER A 220 -12.93 12.57 4.72
N ASP A 221 -13.19 12.99 5.95
CA ASP A 221 -12.96 14.35 6.42
C ASP A 221 -11.47 14.73 6.30
N ARG A 222 -10.56 13.84 6.71
CA ARG A 222 -9.10 14.04 6.55
C ARG A 222 -8.71 14.13 5.08
N ALA A 223 -9.18 13.21 4.24
CA ALA A 223 -8.93 13.22 2.79
C ALA A 223 -9.43 14.52 2.16
N ARG A 224 -10.65 14.96 2.50
CA ARG A 224 -11.23 16.23 2.04
C ARG A 224 -10.39 17.43 2.44
N THR A 225 -9.85 17.46 3.67
CA THR A 225 -8.93 18.51 4.10
C THR A 225 -7.63 18.52 3.30
N LEU A 226 -7.04 17.35 3.04
CA LEU A 226 -5.82 17.23 2.22
C LEU A 226 -6.06 17.74 0.80
N LEU A 227 -7.15 17.30 0.16
CA LEU A 227 -7.51 17.71 -1.19
C LEU A 227 -7.78 19.23 -1.29
N ARG A 228 -8.54 19.81 -0.35
CA ARG A 228 -8.79 21.25 -0.35
C ARG A 228 -7.53 22.08 -0.11
N ARG A 229 -6.60 21.61 0.74
CA ARG A 229 -5.31 22.26 0.95
C ARG A 229 -4.43 22.25 -0.30
N ALA A 230 -4.55 21.21 -1.12
CA ALA A 230 -3.89 21.13 -2.43
C ALA A 230 -4.56 21.98 -3.52
N GLY A 231 -5.69 22.62 -3.22
CA GLY A 231 -6.37 23.56 -4.13
C GLY A 231 -7.51 22.94 -4.96
N TYR A 232 -7.88 21.67 -4.73
CA TYR A 232 -9.00 21.05 -5.43
C TYR A 232 -10.38 21.50 -4.91
N GLU A 233 -11.35 21.58 -5.82
CA GLU A 233 -12.78 21.66 -5.49
C GLU A 233 -13.29 20.23 -5.18
N VAL A 234 -13.73 19.98 -3.94
CA VAL A 234 -14.14 18.63 -3.52
C VAL A 234 -15.66 18.53 -3.42
N SER A 235 -16.24 17.63 -4.22
CA SER A 235 -17.62 17.18 -4.12
C SER A 235 -17.70 15.93 -3.24
N ASP A 236 -18.39 16.05 -2.11
CA ASP A 236 -18.50 15.03 -1.09
C ASP A 236 -19.74 14.15 -1.36
N ILE A 237 -19.54 12.86 -1.63
CA ILE A 237 -20.58 11.91 -2.07
C ILE A 237 -20.62 10.72 -1.11
N THR A 238 -21.51 10.78 -0.12
CA THR A 238 -21.78 9.65 0.76
C THR A 238 -22.71 8.64 0.08
N ILE A 239 -22.31 7.36 0.04
CA ILE A 239 -23.09 6.24 -0.48
C ILE A 239 -23.54 5.30 0.66
N PRO A 240 -24.57 4.46 0.45
CA PRO A 240 -24.90 3.39 1.39
C PRO A 240 -23.72 2.46 1.64
N ASP A 241 -23.69 1.84 2.82
CA ASP A 241 -22.58 0.99 3.22
C ASP A 241 -22.63 -0.40 2.58
N ALA A 242 -21.45 -1.05 2.50
CA ALA A 242 -21.25 -2.38 1.95
C ALA A 242 -21.92 -2.58 0.57
N GLU A 243 -22.55 -3.73 0.34
CA GLU A 243 -23.15 -4.11 -0.95
C GLU A 243 -24.31 -3.23 -1.38
N ALA A 244 -24.99 -2.55 -0.44
CA ALA A 244 -26.06 -1.61 -0.75
C ALA A 244 -25.54 -0.35 -1.46
N GLY A 245 -24.26 -0.01 -1.30
CA GLY A 245 -23.61 1.08 -2.03
C GLY A 245 -23.33 0.74 -3.49
N LYS A 246 -23.32 -0.55 -3.84
CA LYS A 246 -22.80 -1.04 -5.13
C LYS A 246 -23.90 -1.30 -6.17
N THR A 247 -25.03 -0.61 -6.10
CA THR A 247 -26.14 -0.84 -7.06
C THR A 247 -26.10 0.13 -8.24
N ILE A 248 -26.82 -0.22 -9.30
CA ILE A 248 -26.96 0.66 -10.48
C ILE A 248 -27.67 1.97 -10.15
N GLU A 249 -28.60 1.97 -9.19
CA GLU A 249 -29.31 3.17 -8.73
C GLU A 249 -28.34 4.15 -8.06
N VAL A 250 -27.41 3.65 -7.24
CA VAL A 250 -26.38 4.48 -6.61
C VAL A 250 -25.46 5.05 -7.69
N ALA A 251 -24.96 4.22 -8.62
CA ALA A 251 -24.13 4.68 -9.73
C ALA A 251 -24.81 5.77 -10.56
N ASN A 252 -26.10 5.59 -10.89
CA ASN A 252 -26.91 6.55 -11.63
C ASN A 252 -27.09 7.88 -10.88
N GLY A 253 -27.30 7.82 -9.56
CA GLY A 253 -27.34 9.00 -8.71
C GLY A 253 -26.03 9.79 -8.75
N ILE A 254 -24.90 9.09 -8.73
CA ILE A 254 -23.57 9.71 -8.83
C ILE A 254 -23.38 10.35 -10.20
N TRP A 255 -23.65 9.65 -11.31
CA TRP A 255 -23.53 10.23 -12.66
C TRP A 255 -24.39 11.47 -12.85
N LYS A 256 -25.62 11.47 -12.32
CA LYS A 256 -26.49 12.65 -12.36
C LYS A 256 -25.83 13.84 -11.65
N ARG A 257 -25.30 13.62 -10.45
CA ARG A 257 -24.61 14.65 -9.67
C ARG A 257 -23.36 15.16 -10.36
N LEU A 258 -22.54 14.28 -10.95
CA LEU A 258 -21.36 14.69 -11.74
C LEU A 258 -21.76 15.60 -12.91
N GLY A 259 -22.89 15.33 -13.57
CA GLY A 259 -23.42 16.17 -14.65
C GLY A 259 -23.92 17.53 -14.17
N GLU A 260 -24.68 17.56 -13.08
CA GLU A 260 -25.19 18.80 -12.47
C GLU A 260 -24.06 19.69 -11.94
N GLU A 261 -23.03 19.08 -11.37
CA GLU A 261 -21.81 19.74 -10.92
C GLU A 261 -20.76 19.88 -12.04
N GLY A 262 -21.12 19.70 -13.31
CA GLY A 262 -20.25 20.04 -14.44
C GLY A 262 -18.87 19.36 -14.47
N PHE A 263 -18.74 18.15 -13.94
CA PHE A 263 -17.49 17.37 -14.02
C PHE A 263 -17.11 17.11 -15.48
N THR A 264 -15.82 17.21 -15.78
CA THR A 264 -15.23 17.11 -17.12
C THR A 264 -14.24 15.94 -17.22
N ARG A 265 -13.60 15.77 -18.38
CA ARG A 265 -12.58 14.72 -18.60
C ARG A 265 -11.27 14.95 -17.82
N SER A 266 -11.00 16.18 -17.38
CA SER A 266 -9.80 16.50 -16.61
C SER A 266 -9.97 16.28 -15.11
N ASP A 267 -11.22 16.16 -14.63
CA ASP A 267 -11.55 15.95 -13.23
C ASP A 267 -11.32 14.49 -12.80
N ALA A 268 -11.46 14.21 -11.50
CA ALA A 268 -11.14 12.89 -10.96
C ALA A 268 -12.11 12.39 -9.89
N VAL A 269 -12.04 11.09 -9.61
CA VAL A 269 -12.78 10.41 -8.56
C VAL A 269 -11.82 9.89 -7.49
N VAL A 270 -12.19 9.97 -6.22
CA VAL A 270 -11.50 9.30 -5.11
C VAL A 270 -12.50 8.36 -4.45
N GLY A 271 -12.22 7.05 -4.48
CA GLY A 271 -13.00 6.05 -3.75
C GLY A 271 -12.37 5.76 -2.40
N LEU A 272 -13.05 6.10 -1.30
CA LEU A 272 -12.57 5.88 0.06
C LEU A 272 -13.54 4.96 0.82
N GLY A 273 -13.09 3.75 1.14
CA GLY A 273 -13.91 2.76 1.83
C GLY A 273 -13.45 1.33 1.62
N GLY A 274 -14.32 0.37 1.93
CA GLY A 274 -14.09 -1.05 1.62
C GLY A 274 -14.21 -1.39 0.12
N GLY A 275 -14.22 -2.69 -0.19
CA GLY A 275 -14.24 -3.18 -1.57
C GLY A 275 -15.44 -2.68 -2.39
N ALA A 276 -16.62 -2.60 -1.78
CA ALA A 276 -17.82 -2.14 -2.47
C ALA A 276 -17.74 -0.66 -2.90
N ALA A 277 -17.20 0.21 -2.03
CA ALA A 277 -17.04 1.63 -2.32
C ALA A 277 -15.98 1.88 -3.40
N THR A 278 -14.84 1.17 -3.32
CA THR A 278 -13.75 1.29 -4.30
C THR A 278 -14.14 0.73 -5.66
N ASP A 279 -14.88 -0.39 -5.72
CA ASP A 279 -15.42 -0.93 -6.98
C ASP A 279 -16.42 0.01 -7.65
N LEU A 280 -17.35 0.57 -6.88
CA LEU A 280 -18.32 1.54 -7.39
C LEU A 280 -17.61 2.80 -7.92
N ALA A 281 -16.69 3.35 -7.13
CA ALA A 281 -15.95 4.56 -7.50
C ALA A 281 -15.15 4.35 -8.80
N GLY A 282 -14.47 3.20 -8.90
CA GLY A 282 -13.76 2.82 -10.11
C GLY A 282 -14.68 2.61 -11.31
N PHE A 283 -15.89 2.06 -11.12
CA PHE A 283 -16.86 1.89 -12.21
C PHE A 283 -17.46 3.22 -12.67
N VAL A 284 -17.78 4.11 -11.73
CA VAL A 284 -18.20 5.50 -12.03
C VAL A 284 -17.10 6.21 -12.82
N ALA A 285 -15.85 6.13 -12.39
CA ALA A 285 -14.72 6.75 -13.09
C ALA A 285 -14.51 6.17 -14.50
N ALA A 286 -14.63 4.85 -14.66
CA ALA A 286 -14.48 4.17 -15.95
C ALA A 286 -15.56 4.58 -16.97
N THR A 287 -16.76 4.91 -16.49
CA THR A 287 -17.94 5.14 -17.34
C THR A 287 -18.25 6.61 -17.55
N TRP A 288 -17.89 7.48 -16.59
CA TRP A 288 -18.06 8.91 -16.75
C TRP A 288 -17.14 9.44 -17.85
N MET A 289 -17.75 10.09 -18.85
CA MET A 289 -17.06 10.59 -20.06
C MET A 289 -16.14 9.57 -20.77
N ARG A 290 -16.41 8.27 -20.61
CA ARG A 290 -15.60 7.13 -21.12
C ARG A 290 -14.24 6.95 -20.41
N GLY A 291 -14.11 7.42 -19.19
CA GLY A 291 -12.91 7.27 -18.37
C GLY A 291 -12.39 8.62 -17.88
N ILE A 292 -12.31 8.77 -16.57
CA ILE A 292 -11.60 9.86 -15.89
C ILE A 292 -10.65 9.31 -14.83
N ARG A 293 -9.65 10.11 -14.45
CA ARG A 293 -8.64 9.71 -13.46
C ARG A 293 -9.32 9.32 -12.14
N TYR A 294 -8.83 8.29 -11.47
CA TYR A 294 -9.30 7.96 -10.13
C TYR A 294 -8.23 7.37 -9.22
N VAL A 295 -8.44 7.49 -7.91
CA VAL A 295 -7.56 6.96 -6.86
C VAL A 295 -8.38 6.14 -5.89
N ASN A 296 -7.86 4.99 -5.46
CA ASN A 296 -8.46 4.18 -4.42
C ASN A 296 -7.77 4.41 -3.07
N CYS A 297 -8.56 4.64 -2.02
CA CYS A 297 -8.14 4.71 -0.62
C CYS A 297 -8.87 3.62 0.16
N PRO A 298 -8.42 2.35 0.07
CA PRO A 298 -9.06 1.24 0.77
C PRO A 298 -8.98 1.41 2.30
N THR A 299 -10.06 1.10 3.00
CA THR A 299 -10.15 1.23 4.47
C THR A 299 -10.50 -0.08 5.20
N SER A 300 -10.50 -1.21 4.48
CA SER A 300 -10.61 -2.55 5.07
C SER A 300 -9.44 -3.40 4.60
N LEU A 301 -9.02 -4.38 5.39
CA LEU A 301 -7.92 -5.27 5.01
C LEU A 301 -8.21 -5.96 3.67
N LEU A 302 -9.42 -6.49 3.48
CA LEU A 302 -9.86 -7.10 2.22
C LEU A 302 -9.69 -6.14 1.02
N ALA A 303 -10.04 -4.86 1.20
CA ALA A 303 -9.90 -3.88 0.13
C ALA A 303 -8.44 -3.54 -0.15
N MET A 304 -7.59 -3.47 0.87
CA MET A 304 -6.15 -3.20 0.74
C MET A 304 -5.43 -4.32 -0.01
N VAL A 305 -5.75 -5.58 0.29
CA VAL A 305 -5.04 -6.73 -0.26
C VAL A 305 -5.61 -7.24 -1.58
N ASP A 306 -6.90 -7.00 -1.84
CA ASP A 306 -7.58 -7.50 -3.02
C ASP A 306 -8.33 -6.38 -3.76
N ALA A 307 -9.52 -5.96 -3.32
CA ALA A 307 -10.49 -5.24 -4.16
C ALA A 307 -9.95 -3.95 -4.82
N SER A 308 -9.09 -3.19 -4.13
CA SER A 308 -8.59 -1.91 -4.65
C SER A 308 -7.49 -2.04 -5.72
N THR A 309 -6.93 -3.24 -5.88
CA THR A 309 -5.81 -3.54 -6.79
C THR A 309 -6.28 -4.47 -7.91
N GLY A 310 -5.85 -4.24 -9.15
CA GLY A 310 -6.12 -5.14 -10.29
C GLY A 310 -7.16 -4.66 -11.30
N GLY A 311 -7.67 -3.45 -11.12
CA GLY A 311 -8.47 -2.71 -12.10
C GLY A 311 -9.82 -3.33 -12.45
N LYS A 312 -10.31 -4.33 -11.70
CA LYS A 312 -11.70 -4.78 -11.84
C LYS A 312 -12.57 -3.81 -11.08
N THR A 313 -13.58 -3.27 -11.73
CA THR A 313 -14.55 -2.38 -11.13
C THR A 313 -15.93 -2.83 -11.57
N GLY A 314 -16.97 -2.60 -10.77
CA GLY A 314 -18.30 -3.04 -11.15
C GLY A 314 -19.40 -2.73 -10.16
N ILE A 315 -20.61 -3.06 -10.59
CA ILE A 315 -21.84 -2.87 -9.84
C ILE A 315 -22.66 -4.15 -9.82
N ASN A 316 -23.57 -4.20 -8.86
CA ASN A 316 -24.58 -5.23 -8.74
C ASN A 316 -25.85 -4.78 -9.47
N THR A 317 -26.47 -5.72 -10.17
CA THR A 317 -27.80 -5.55 -10.76
C THR A 317 -28.68 -6.72 -10.33
N ASP A 318 -29.97 -6.67 -10.64
CA ASP A 318 -30.89 -7.80 -10.40
C ASP A 318 -30.44 -9.11 -11.08
N ALA A 319 -29.61 -9.01 -12.12
CA ALA A 319 -29.03 -10.18 -12.79
C ALA A 319 -27.94 -10.88 -11.95
N GLY A 320 -27.34 -10.17 -10.98
CA GLY A 320 -26.34 -10.70 -10.06
C GLY A 320 -25.22 -9.73 -9.71
N LYS A 321 -24.39 -10.14 -8.74
CA LYS A 321 -23.20 -9.38 -8.32
C LYS A 321 -22.12 -9.37 -9.38
N ASN A 322 -21.43 -8.23 -9.52
CA ASN A 322 -20.23 -8.07 -10.35
C ASN A 322 -20.39 -8.54 -11.81
N LEU A 323 -21.62 -8.65 -12.33
CA LEU A 323 -21.86 -9.03 -13.73
C LEU A 323 -21.58 -7.87 -14.68
N VAL A 324 -21.93 -6.65 -14.25
CA VAL A 324 -21.70 -5.40 -14.97
C VAL A 324 -20.49 -4.71 -14.37
N GLY A 325 -19.50 -4.42 -15.20
CA GLY A 325 -18.24 -3.84 -14.74
C GLY A 325 -17.31 -3.42 -15.86
N SER A 326 -16.11 -2.97 -15.49
CA SER A 326 -15.04 -2.59 -16.40
C SER A 326 -13.69 -3.07 -15.89
N PHE A 327 -12.76 -3.26 -16.83
CA PHE A 327 -11.34 -3.29 -16.52
C PHE A 327 -10.79 -1.87 -16.66
N TYR A 328 -10.57 -1.19 -15.54
CA TYR A 328 -10.12 0.19 -15.47
C TYR A 328 -9.15 0.33 -14.29
N THR A 329 -7.90 0.72 -14.54
CA THR A 329 -6.84 0.79 -13.51
C THR A 329 -6.82 2.17 -12.84
N PRO A 330 -6.52 2.23 -11.52
CA PRO A 330 -6.41 3.49 -10.81
C PRO A 330 -5.13 4.23 -11.19
N ALA A 331 -5.08 5.53 -10.91
CA ALA A 331 -3.86 6.31 -10.92
C ALA A 331 -2.92 5.94 -9.76
N GLY A 332 -3.45 5.34 -8.70
CA GLY A 332 -2.72 4.84 -7.55
C GLY A 332 -3.68 4.28 -6.49
N VAL A 333 -3.12 3.48 -5.58
CA VAL A 333 -3.83 2.94 -4.42
C VAL A 333 -3.09 3.36 -3.15
N LEU A 334 -3.81 3.93 -2.18
CA LEU A 334 -3.26 4.42 -0.92
C LEU A 334 -3.83 3.60 0.24
N ALA A 335 -3.15 2.52 0.60
CA ALA A 335 -3.50 1.64 1.72
C ALA A 335 -2.99 2.22 3.05
N ASP A 336 -3.74 3.19 3.57
CA ASP A 336 -3.41 3.89 4.81
C ASP A 336 -3.77 3.05 6.04
N LEU A 337 -2.75 2.55 6.73
CA LEU A 337 -2.89 1.67 7.90
C LEU A 337 -3.61 2.36 9.06
N THR A 338 -3.59 3.70 9.11
CA THR A 338 -4.30 4.45 10.16
C THR A 338 -5.82 4.37 10.03
N THR A 339 -6.33 3.85 8.90
CA THR A 339 -7.75 3.55 8.72
C THR A 339 -8.18 2.27 9.44
N LEU A 340 -7.26 1.36 9.71
CA LEU A 340 -7.52 0.12 10.45
C LEU A 340 -7.85 0.37 11.92
N ALA A 341 -7.44 1.51 12.48
CA ALA A 341 -7.72 1.92 13.85
C ALA A 341 -9.23 2.14 14.15
N THR A 342 -10.09 2.04 13.13
CA THR A 342 -11.56 2.08 13.29
C THR A 342 -12.24 0.86 12.68
N LEU A 343 -11.47 -0.15 12.24
CA LEU A 343 -12.00 -1.32 11.56
C LEU A 343 -12.45 -2.37 12.59
N PRO A 344 -13.71 -2.83 12.56
CA PRO A 344 -14.14 -3.91 13.44
C PRO A 344 -13.31 -5.19 13.22
N ASN A 345 -13.00 -5.90 14.31
CA ASN A 345 -12.15 -7.09 14.29
C ASN A 345 -12.66 -8.16 13.31
N ASP A 346 -13.97 -8.38 13.21
CA ASP A 346 -14.53 -9.38 12.30
C ASP A 346 -14.40 -8.99 10.83
N ILE A 347 -14.33 -7.69 10.51
CA ILE A 347 -14.02 -7.17 9.17
C ILE A 347 -12.52 -7.29 8.87
N PHE A 348 -11.66 -7.12 9.88
CA PHE A 348 -10.23 -7.37 9.75
C PHE A 348 -9.96 -8.86 9.48
N VAL A 349 -10.54 -9.75 10.30
CA VAL A 349 -10.35 -11.21 10.21
C VAL A 349 -10.81 -11.76 8.87
N GLU A 350 -11.96 -11.32 8.31
CA GLU A 350 -12.35 -11.80 6.97
C GLU A 350 -11.28 -11.47 5.91
N GLY A 351 -10.58 -10.34 6.02
CA GLY A 351 -9.54 -9.94 5.09
C GLY A 351 -8.35 -10.92 5.08
N LEU A 352 -8.10 -11.60 6.20
CA LEU A 352 -7.04 -12.61 6.31
C LEU A 352 -7.30 -13.83 5.41
N GLY A 353 -8.54 -14.09 4.98
CA GLY A 353 -8.85 -15.16 4.04
C GLY A 353 -8.15 -14.98 2.70
N GLU A 354 -8.12 -13.74 2.18
CA GLU A 354 -7.43 -13.38 0.93
C GLU A 354 -5.90 -13.34 1.07
N VAL A 355 -5.43 -12.97 2.26
CA VAL A 355 -4.01 -13.03 2.62
C VAL A 355 -3.53 -14.47 2.64
N ALA A 356 -4.23 -15.36 3.35
CA ALA A 356 -3.93 -16.79 3.41
C ALA A 356 -3.99 -17.44 2.02
N LYS A 357 -5.00 -17.12 1.20
CA LYS A 357 -5.09 -17.56 -0.19
C LYS A 357 -3.81 -17.24 -0.96
N SER A 358 -3.33 -16.00 -0.86
CA SER A 358 -2.13 -15.55 -1.57
C SER A 358 -0.87 -16.28 -1.11
N GLY A 359 -0.81 -16.65 0.18
CA GLY A 359 0.24 -17.49 0.71
C GLY A 359 0.22 -18.92 0.16
N PHE A 360 -0.98 -19.53 0.08
CA PHE A 360 -1.15 -20.88 -0.43
C PHE A 360 -0.83 -21.00 -1.92
N ILE A 361 -1.23 -20.01 -2.73
CA ILE A 361 -1.06 -20.09 -4.18
C ILE A 361 0.34 -19.69 -4.66
N MET A 362 1.09 -18.87 -3.91
CA MET A 362 2.35 -18.31 -4.42
C MET A 362 3.41 -17.99 -3.36
N ASP A 363 3.11 -17.15 -2.35
CA ASP A 363 4.15 -16.68 -1.40
C ASP A 363 4.03 -17.37 -0.03
N THR A 364 4.68 -18.51 0.13
CA THR A 364 4.62 -19.31 1.38
C THR A 364 5.16 -18.58 2.61
N GLU A 365 5.90 -17.47 2.45
CA GLU A 365 6.33 -16.66 3.59
C GLU A 365 5.14 -15.95 4.25
N ILE A 366 4.09 -15.61 3.48
CA ILE A 366 2.83 -15.13 4.04
C ILE A 366 2.28 -16.12 5.06
N LEU A 367 2.29 -17.43 4.74
CA LEU A 367 1.77 -18.46 5.62
C LEU A 367 2.57 -18.53 6.94
N ARG A 368 3.90 -18.43 6.87
CA ARG A 368 4.76 -18.38 8.07
C ARG A 368 4.49 -17.16 8.94
N ILE A 369 4.30 -15.99 8.33
CA ILE A 369 3.98 -14.75 9.05
C ILE A 369 2.60 -14.88 9.72
N LEU A 370 1.61 -15.43 9.02
CA LEU A 370 0.27 -15.67 9.57
C LEU A 370 0.32 -16.63 10.77
N GLU A 371 1.04 -17.76 10.66
CA GLU A 371 1.21 -18.71 11.77
C GLU A 371 1.87 -18.07 12.99
N LYS A 372 3.00 -17.38 12.78
CA LYS A 372 3.79 -16.78 13.85
C LYS A 372 2.99 -15.73 14.63
N ASN A 373 2.06 -15.05 13.97
CA ASN A 373 1.30 -13.93 14.53
C ASN A 373 -0.20 -14.22 14.67
N ALA A 374 -0.61 -15.50 14.61
CA ALA A 374 -2.02 -15.88 14.51
C ALA A 374 -2.88 -15.30 15.65
N ASP A 375 -2.41 -15.39 16.89
CA ASP A 375 -3.13 -14.87 18.06
C ASP A 375 -3.35 -13.36 17.97
N ALA A 376 -2.31 -12.59 17.66
CA ALA A 376 -2.38 -11.14 17.53
C ALA A 376 -3.30 -10.69 16.37
N LEU A 377 -3.26 -11.40 15.24
CA LEU A 377 -4.11 -11.13 14.09
C LEU A 377 -5.57 -11.50 14.36
N ARG A 378 -5.82 -12.63 15.02
CA ARG A 378 -7.16 -13.07 15.39
C ARG A 378 -7.81 -12.13 16.39
N THR A 379 -7.06 -11.73 17.43
CA THR A 379 -7.55 -10.78 18.45
C THR A 379 -7.18 -9.34 18.13
N PHE A 380 -7.10 -8.98 16.84
CA PHE A 380 -6.81 -7.63 16.38
C PHE A 380 -7.70 -6.60 17.11
N ASP A 381 -7.04 -5.69 17.83
CA ASP A 381 -7.66 -4.58 18.54
C ASP A 381 -7.34 -3.27 17.80
N PRO A 382 -8.34 -2.66 17.13
CA PRO A 382 -8.12 -1.43 16.37
C PRO A 382 -7.70 -0.24 17.26
N GLU A 383 -8.02 -0.25 18.56
CA GLU A 383 -7.65 0.85 19.46
C GLU A 383 -6.20 0.76 19.94
N ASN A 384 -5.57 -0.43 19.86
CA ASN A 384 -4.25 -0.71 20.43
C ASN A 384 -3.37 -1.54 19.48
N ILE A 385 -3.16 -1.03 18.27
CA ILE A 385 -2.22 -1.63 17.32
C ILE A 385 -0.79 -1.27 17.74
N SER A 386 0.03 -2.25 18.10
CA SER A 386 1.46 -2.01 18.38
C SER A 386 2.23 -1.80 17.08
N ASP A 387 3.39 -1.12 17.16
CA ASP A 387 4.25 -0.87 16.00
C ASP A 387 4.69 -2.19 15.32
N ASP A 388 5.01 -3.22 16.11
CA ASP A 388 5.32 -4.57 15.60
C ASP A 388 4.17 -5.17 14.80
N LEU A 389 2.92 -5.05 15.29
CA LEU A 389 1.75 -5.58 14.61
C LEU A 389 1.43 -4.77 13.35
N GLU A 390 1.59 -3.45 13.40
CA GLU A 390 1.45 -2.59 12.22
C GLU A 390 2.45 -2.99 11.12
N HIS A 391 3.71 -3.24 11.48
CA HIS A 391 4.73 -3.73 10.54
C HIS A 391 4.38 -5.09 9.95
N VAL A 392 3.87 -6.04 10.76
CA VAL A 392 3.38 -7.35 10.28
C VAL A 392 2.23 -7.18 9.30
N ILE A 393 1.25 -6.32 9.61
CA ILE A 393 0.10 -6.05 8.74
C ILE A 393 0.57 -5.42 7.42
N ALA A 394 1.47 -4.43 7.49
CA ALA A 394 2.03 -3.78 6.32
C ALA A 394 2.76 -4.77 5.40
N GLU A 395 3.55 -5.69 5.97
CA GLU A 395 4.24 -6.74 5.21
C GLU A 395 3.26 -7.74 4.58
N LEU A 396 2.23 -8.17 5.31
CA LEU A 396 1.18 -9.05 4.77
C LEU A 396 0.44 -8.40 3.60
N ILE A 397 0.11 -7.11 3.71
CA ILE A 397 -0.52 -6.36 2.62
C ILE A 397 0.43 -6.28 1.42
N GLU A 398 1.69 -5.88 1.63
CA GLU A 398 2.68 -5.75 0.55
C GLU A 398 2.86 -7.06 -0.21
N ARG A 399 3.09 -8.16 0.50
CA ARG A 399 3.29 -9.49 -0.10
C ARG A 399 2.05 -9.94 -0.87
N THR A 400 0.87 -9.74 -0.30
CA THR A 400 -0.39 -10.11 -0.96
C THR A 400 -0.62 -9.28 -2.23
N VAL A 401 -0.37 -7.97 -2.16
CA VAL A 401 -0.46 -7.07 -3.32
C VAL A 401 0.58 -7.45 -4.38
N ARG A 402 1.80 -7.86 -4.02
CA ARG A 402 2.81 -8.35 -4.97
C ARG A 402 2.34 -9.61 -5.70
N VAL A 403 1.74 -10.59 -5.00
CA VAL A 403 1.13 -11.77 -5.62
C VAL A 403 0.06 -11.34 -6.63
N LYS A 404 -0.83 -10.41 -6.25
CA LYS A 404 -1.87 -9.92 -7.16
C LYS A 404 -1.30 -9.14 -8.35
N ALA A 405 -0.32 -8.27 -8.11
CA ALA A 405 0.34 -7.46 -9.13
C ALA A 405 1.03 -8.34 -10.19
N TYR A 406 1.67 -9.43 -9.78
CA TYR A 406 2.28 -10.40 -10.70
C TYR A 406 1.25 -10.99 -11.69
N HIS A 407 0.10 -11.43 -11.19
CA HIS A 407 -0.96 -12.00 -12.01
C HIS A 407 -1.66 -10.94 -12.88
N VAL A 408 -1.93 -9.75 -12.34
CA VAL A 408 -2.59 -8.65 -13.05
C VAL A 408 -1.71 -8.10 -14.16
N SER A 409 -0.43 -7.85 -13.88
CA SER A 409 0.52 -7.30 -14.87
C SER A 409 0.68 -8.23 -16.07
N SER A 410 0.60 -9.55 -15.83
CA SER A 410 0.69 -10.57 -16.86
C SER A 410 -0.62 -10.82 -17.61
N ASP A 411 -1.77 -10.58 -16.97
CA ASP A 411 -3.09 -10.92 -17.51
C ASP A 411 -4.23 -10.03 -16.96
N LEU A 412 -4.23 -8.76 -17.35
CA LEU A 412 -5.24 -7.80 -16.90
C LEU A 412 -6.68 -8.24 -17.22
N LYS A 413 -6.91 -8.90 -18.36
CA LYS A 413 -8.25 -9.24 -18.88
C LYS A 413 -8.69 -10.69 -18.61
N GLU A 414 -7.99 -11.41 -17.72
CA GLU A 414 -8.36 -12.77 -17.28
C GLU A 414 -8.47 -13.81 -18.40
N LYS A 415 -7.44 -13.90 -19.25
CA LYS A 415 -7.38 -14.87 -20.34
C LYS A 415 -6.56 -16.13 -20.01
N GLY A 416 -5.89 -16.17 -18.86
CA GLY A 416 -5.01 -17.26 -18.45
C GLY A 416 -4.64 -17.19 -16.97
N LEU A 417 -3.41 -16.77 -16.66
CA LEU A 417 -2.79 -16.87 -15.33
C LEU A 417 -3.62 -16.26 -14.19
N ARG A 418 -4.42 -15.21 -14.47
CA ARG A 418 -5.22 -14.55 -13.43
C ARG A 418 -6.32 -15.46 -12.87
N GLU A 419 -6.67 -16.55 -13.56
CA GLU A 419 -7.61 -17.56 -13.03
C GLU A 419 -7.13 -18.18 -11.71
N PHE A 420 -5.83 -18.24 -11.42
CA PHE A 420 -5.30 -18.81 -10.18
C PHE A 420 -5.64 -18.03 -8.92
N LEU A 421 -5.96 -16.73 -9.05
CA LEU A 421 -6.48 -15.93 -7.93
C LEU A 421 -7.83 -16.43 -7.42
N ASN A 422 -8.48 -17.37 -8.13
CA ASN A 422 -9.75 -17.97 -7.76
C ASN A 422 -9.62 -19.21 -6.87
N TYR A 423 -8.44 -19.53 -6.33
CA TYR A 423 -8.31 -20.56 -5.29
C TYR A 423 -9.31 -20.30 -4.15
N GLY A 424 -10.10 -21.32 -3.78
CA GLY A 424 -11.21 -21.24 -2.85
C GLY A 424 -12.51 -20.57 -3.35
N HIS A 425 -12.48 -19.82 -4.44
CA HIS A 425 -13.64 -18.99 -4.85
C HIS A 425 -14.79 -19.78 -5.49
N THR A 426 -14.55 -20.95 -6.09
CA THR A 426 -15.63 -21.72 -6.73
C THR A 426 -16.69 -22.14 -5.70
N MET A 427 -16.25 -22.69 -4.56
CA MET A 427 -17.13 -23.01 -3.43
C MET A 427 -17.53 -21.75 -2.65
N GLY A 428 -16.59 -20.82 -2.42
CA GLY A 428 -16.88 -19.57 -1.70
C GLY A 428 -18.02 -18.76 -2.32
N HIS A 429 -18.03 -18.57 -3.64
CA HIS A 429 -19.12 -17.87 -4.32
C HIS A 429 -20.48 -18.60 -4.22
N ALA A 430 -20.48 -19.93 -4.15
CA ALA A 430 -21.70 -20.71 -3.96
C ALA A 430 -22.26 -20.46 -2.55
N ILE A 431 -21.40 -20.53 -1.52
CA ILE A 431 -21.75 -20.19 -0.12
C ILE A 431 -22.33 -18.78 -0.05
N GLU A 432 -21.63 -17.78 -0.59
CA GLU A 432 -22.08 -16.39 -0.55
C GLU A 432 -23.48 -16.21 -1.16
N LYS A 433 -23.78 -16.89 -2.28
CA LYS A 433 -25.09 -16.82 -2.92
C LYS A 433 -26.19 -17.51 -2.11
N LEU A 434 -25.92 -18.69 -1.55
CA LEU A 434 -26.88 -19.44 -0.72
C LEU A 434 -27.19 -18.72 0.59
N GLU A 435 -26.19 -18.05 1.15
CA GLU A 435 -26.31 -17.23 2.35
C GLU A 435 -26.86 -15.82 2.08
N HIS A 436 -27.33 -15.56 0.86
CA HIS A 436 -27.84 -14.26 0.43
C HIS A 436 -26.89 -13.10 0.75
N PHE A 437 -25.58 -13.34 0.62
CA PHE A 437 -24.49 -12.42 0.90
C PHE A 437 -24.43 -11.89 2.34
N ARG A 438 -25.05 -12.63 3.29
CA ARG A 438 -24.88 -12.38 4.73
C ARG A 438 -23.57 -12.92 5.26
N TRP A 439 -23.05 -13.98 4.61
CA TRP A 439 -21.69 -14.43 4.85
C TRP A 439 -20.67 -13.46 4.28
N ARG A 440 -19.65 -13.22 5.08
CA ARG A 440 -18.46 -12.45 4.75
C ARG A 440 -17.67 -13.14 3.64
N HIS A 441 -17.11 -12.35 2.72
CA HIS A 441 -16.45 -12.89 1.52
C HIS A 441 -15.26 -13.76 1.89
N GLY A 442 -14.34 -13.24 2.71
CA GLY A 442 -13.14 -13.99 3.11
C GLY A 442 -13.45 -15.22 3.96
N ASN A 443 -14.56 -15.22 4.70
CA ASN A 443 -15.03 -16.40 5.42
C ASN A 443 -15.47 -17.50 4.45
N ALA A 444 -16.23 -17.15 3.41
CA ALA A 444 -16.63 -18.10 2.38
C ALA A 444 -15.43 -18.62 1.58
N VAL A 445 -14.46 -17.76 1.27
CA VAL A 445 -13.19 -18.13 0.62
C VAL A 445 -12.38 -19.09 1.49
N ALA A 446 -12.33 -18.88 2.81
CA ALA A 446 -11.63 -19.79 3.74
C ALA A 446 -12.21 -21.21 3.70
N VAL A 447 -13.53 -21.36 3.82
CA VAL A 447 -14.19 -22.68 3.66
C VAL A 447 -13.92 -23.24 2.26
N GLY A 448 -13.96 -22.39 1.23
CA GLY A 448 -13.66 -22.81 -0.13
C GLY A 448 -12.23 -23.30 -0.35
N MET A 449 -11.24 -22.74 0.36
CA MET A 449 -9.86 -23.24 0.34
C MET A 449 -9.76 -24.62 0.99
N VAL A 450 -10.44 -24.85 2.11
CA VAL A 450 -10.50 -26.18 2.74
C VAL A 450 -11.16 -27.18 1.80
N TYR A 451 -12.27 -26.79 1.14
CA TYR A 451 -12.92 -27.63 0.13
C TYR A 451 -11.98 -27.96 -1.03
N ALA A 452 -11.22 -26.97 -1.54
CA ALA A 452 -10.27 -27.19 -2.62
C ALA A 452 -9.11 -28.10 -2.20
N ALA A 453 -8.66 -28.00 -0.95
CA ALA A 453 -7.64 -28.89 -0.39
C ALA A 453 -8.16 -30.34 -0.23
N GLU A 454 -9.38 -30.53 0.29
CA GLU A 454 -10.01 -31.87 0.38
C GLU A 454 -10.18 -32.50 -1.01
N LEU A 455 -10.62 -31.71 -2.00
CA LEU A 455 -10.73 -32.16 -3.39
C LEU A 455 -9.37 -32.56 -3.98
N ALA A 456 -8.33 -31.76 -3.73
CA ALA A 456 -6.97 -32.06 -4.16
C ALA A 456 -6.44 -33.36 -3.52
N HIS A 457 -6.71 -33.55 -2.22
CA HIS A 457 -6.30 -34.73 -1.48
C HIS A 457 -6.97 -36.01 -1.97
N LEU A 458 -8.29 -35.98 -2.17
CA LEU A 458 -9.06 -37.11 -2.70
C LEU A 458 -8.58 -37.55 -4.10
N LEU A 459 -8.02 -36.63 -4.87
CA LEU A 459 -7.46 -36.88 -6.21
C LEU A 459 -5.95 -37.20 -6.17
N GLY A 460 -5.32 -37.21 -5.00
CA GLY A 460 -3.91 -37.57 -4.82
C GLY A 460 -2.91 -36.46 -5.17
N TYR A 461 -3.33 -35.20 -5.27
CA TYR A 461 -2.42 -34.07 -5.48
C TYR A 461 -1.67 -33.67 -4.21
N ILE A 462 -2.31 -33.80 -3.04
CA ILE A 462 -1.74 -33.44 -1.73
C ILE A 462 -2.02 -34.52 -0.69
N ASP A 463 -1.24 -34.55 0.39
CA ASP A 463 -1.46 -35.43 1.54
C ASP A 463 -2.45 -34.84 2.55
N GLN A 464 -2.84 -35.66 3.54
CA GLN A 464 -3.74 -35.25 4.61
C GLN A 464 -3.10 -34.17 5.50
N ASP A 465 -1.78 -34.22 5.70
CA ASP A 465 -1.04 -33.24 6.51
C ASP A 465 -1.22 -31.82 5.95
N LEU A 466 -1.20 -31.65 4.63
CA LEU A 466 -1.46 -30.36 4.02
C LEU A 466 -2.92 -29.91 4.16
N VAL A 467 -3.89 -30.81 4.11
CA VAL A 467 -5.30 -30.47 4.41
C VAL A 467 -5.46 -30.00 5.86
N ASP A 468 -4.87 -30.73 6.79
CA ASP A 468 -4.91 -30.41 8.22
C ASP A 468 -4.21 -29.08 8.50
N TYR A 469 -3.15 -28.77 7.76
CA TYR A 469 -2.48 -27.49 7.81
C TYR A 469 -3.38 -26.33 7.36
N HIS A 470 -4.18 -26.48 6.28
CA HIS A 470 -5.17 -25.47 5.88
C HIS A 470 -6.17 -25.21 7.01
N ARG A 471 -6.70 -26.29 7.62
CA ARG A 471 -7.69 -26.18 8.71
C ARG A 471 -7.08 -25.51 9.95
N SER A 472 -5.86 -25.91 10.33
CA SER A 472 -5.15 -25.37 11.49
C SER A 472 -4.86 -23.88 11.33
N LEU A 473 -4.28 -23.47 10.19
CA LEU A 473 -3.95 -22.06 9.95
C LEU A 473 -5.19 -21.18 9.87
N LEU A 474 -6.21 -21.59 9.12
CA LEU A 474 -7.41 -20.76 8.95
C LEU A 474 -8.18 -20.62 10.27
N SER A 475 -8.31 -21.71 11.05
CA SER A 475 -8.96 -21.66 12.36
C SER A 475 -8.15 -20.87 13.40
N SER A 476 -6.82 -20.90 13.36
CA SER A 476 -5.98 -20.10 14.26
C SER A 476 -6.12 -18.60 14.01
N LEU A 477 -6.46 -18.19 12.78
CA LEU A 477 -6.77 -16.80 12.41
C LEU A 477 -8.21 -16.39 12.75
N GLY A 478 -9.06 -17.32 13.19
CA GLY A 478 -10.48 -17.09 13.47
C GLY A 478 -11.41 -17.20 12.25
N LEU A 479 -10.92 -17.73 11.13
CA LEU A 479 -11.72 -17.97 9.93
C LEU A 479 -12.51 -19.30 10.03
N PRO A 480 -13.72 -19.37 9.45
CA PRO A 480 -14.47 -20.62 9.39
C PRO A 480 -13.82 -21.61 8.41
N ILE A 481 -13.86 -22.89 8.78
CA ILE A 481 -13.31 -24.01 8.00
C ILE A 481 -14.38 -25.02 7.56
N SER A 482 -15.64 -24.77 7.90
CA SER A 482 -16.79 -25.60 7.54
C SER A 482 -18.04 -24.75 7.29
N TRP A 483 -18.98 -25.31 6.54
CA TRP A 483 -20.27 -24.70 6.20
C TRP A 483 -21.32 -25.77 5.96
N ASN A 484 -22.49 -25.62 6.58
CA ASN A 484 -23.61 -26.57 6.51
C ASN A 484 -24.94 -25.90 6.14
N GLY A 485 -24.89 -24.73 5.48
CA GLY A 485 -26.07 -23.90 5.18
C GLY A 485 -26.87 -24.32 3.95
N GLY A 486 -26.60 -25.48 3.34
CA GLY A 486 -27.32 -25.94 2.14
C GLY A 486 -26.94 -27.34 1.67
N GLU A 487 -27.67 -27.82 0.68
CA GLU A 487 -27.52 -29.15 0.08
C GLU A 487 -26.51 -29.15 -1.07
N PHE A 488 -25.90 -30.30 -1.34
CA PHE A 488 -24.90 -30.45 -2.40
C PHE A 488 -25.42 -30.04 -3.78
N GLU A 489 -26.67 -30.41 -4.11
CA GLU A 489 -27.28 -30.12 -5.40
C GLU A 489 -27.38 -28.60 -5.67
N ASP A 490 -27.71 -27.80 -4.65
CA ASP A 490 -27.80 -26.36 -4.77
C ASP A 490 -26.41 -25.73 -4.95
N VAL A 491 -25.42 -26.22 -4.21
CA VAL A 491 -24.02 -25.81 -4.34
C VAL A 491 -23.49 -26.14 -5.73
N LEU A 492 -23.71 -27.37 -6.20
CA LEU A 492 -23.27 -27.85 -7.51
C LEU A 492 -23.89 -27.01 -8.64
N ALA A 493 -25.18 -26.73 -8.57
CA ALA A 493 -25.87 -25.88 -9.55
C ALA A 493 -25.27 -24.46 -9.61
N LEU A 494 -24.83 -23.91 -8.48
CA LEU A 494 -24.17 -22.61 -8.42
C LEU A 494 -22.73 -22.65 -8.92
N MET A 495 -21.97 -23.71 -8.63
CA MET A 495 -20.62 -23.92 -9.15
C MET A 495 -20.62 -24.01 -10.68
N HIS A 496 -21.63 -24.66 -11.28
CA HIS A 496 -21.81 -24.69 -12.75
C HIS A 496 -22.16 -23.33 -13.37
N ARG A 497 -22.77 -22.41 -12.60
CA ARG A 497 -23.15 -21.07 -13.05
C ARG A 497 -22.07 -20.02 -12.79
N ASP A 498 -20.97 -20.37 -12.14
CA ASP A 498 -19.83 -19.48 -11.98
C ASP A 498 -19.24 -19.16 -13.36
N LYS A 499 -18.85 -17.90 -13.59
CA LYS A 499 -18.38 -17.41 -14.90
C LYS A 499 -17.16 -18.17 -15.45
N LYS A 500 -16.50 -18.98 -14.61
CA LYS A 500 -15.37 -19.84 -14.96
C LYS A 500 -15.78 -21.13 -15.67
N ALA A 501 -17.04 -21.53 -15.60
CA ALA A 501 -17.54 -22.68 -16.36
C ALA A 501 -17.50 -22.35 -17.87
N ARG A 502 -16.62 -23.02 -18.62
CA ARG A 502 -16.63 -22.97 -20.10
C ARG A 502 -17.68 -23.96 -20.60
N GLY A 503 -18.90 -23.48 -20.78
CA GLY A 503 -20.04 -24.35 -21.07
C GLY A 503 -20.54 -25.02 -19.78
N ASN A 504 -20.66 -26.36 -19.78
CA ASN A 504 -21.17 -27.11 -18.63
C ASN A 504 -20.07 -27.79 -17.78
N MET A 505 -18.79 -27.52 -18.06
CA MET A 505 -17.65 -28.15 -17.36
C MET A 505 -17.30 -27.39 -16.08
N LEU A 506 -17.20 -28.11 -14.96
CA LEU A 506 -16.68 -27.57 -13.70
C LEU A 506 -15.18 -27.35 -13.80
N ARG A 507 -14.70 -26.25 -13.23
CA ARG A 507 -13.27 -25.94 -13.12
C ARG A 507 -12.96 -25.47 -11.71
N PHE A 508 -11.93 -26.08 -11.13
CA PHE A 508 -11.39 -25.70 -9.83
C PHE A 508 -9.93 -25.28 -9.97
N VAL A 509 -9.51 -24.43 -9.04
CA VAL A 509 -8.08 -24.20 -8.76
C VAL A 509 -7.78 -25.00 -7.51
N VAL A 510 -6.78 -25.86 -7.58
CA VAL A 510 -6.28 -26.69 -6.47
C VAL A 510 -4.77 -26.51 -6.33
N LEU A 511 -4.18 -27.14 -5.32
CA LEU A 511 -2.73 -27.17 -5.10
C LEU A 511 -2.21 -28.59 -5.28
N ASP A 512 -0.95 -28.74 -5.67
CA ASP A 512 -0.17 -29.98 -5.49
C ASP A 512 0.94 -29.83 -4.42
N ARG A 513 1.26 -28.59 -4.04
CA ARG A 513 2.06 -28.18 -2.88
C ARG A 513 1.87 -26.68 -2.63
N PRO A 514 2.20 -26.15 -1.44
CA PRO A 514 2.16 -24.70 -1.21
C PRO A 514 3.02 -23.95 -2.25
N GLY A 515 2.47 -22.84 -2.75
CA GLY A 515 3.08 -22.02 -3.79
C GLY A 515 2.98 -22.58 -5.21
N HIS A 516 2.23 -23.66 -5.43
CA HIS A 516 2.02 -24.22 -6.76
C HIS A 516 0.56 -24.64 -6.98
N VAL A 517 -0.06 -23.97 -7.95
CA VAL A 517 -1.48 -24.10 -8.31
C VAL A 517 -1.67 -24.95 -9.56
N VAL A 518 -2.75 -25.72 -9.58
CA VAL A 518 -3.14 -26.59 -10.69
C VAL A 518 -4.60 -26.35 -11.05
N HIS A 519 -4.89 -26.30 -12.35
CA HIS A 519 -6.27 -26.33 -12.84
C HIS A 519 -6.79 -27.74 -12.84
N LEU A 520 -7.95 -27.93 -12.22
CA LEU A 520 -8.67 -29.19 -12.23
C LEU A 520 -9.95 -29.02 -13.07
N ASP A 521 -9.93 -29.62 -14.25
CA ASP A 521 -11.02 -29.58 -15.21
C ASP A 521 -11.90 -30.84 -15.08
N ASN A 522 -13.20 -30.62 -14.85
CA ASN A 522 -14.25 -31.64 -14.81
C ASN A 522 -13.91 -32.87 -13.93
N PRO A 523 -13.63 -32.67 -12.62
CA PRO A 523 -13.36 -33.78 -11.71
C PRO A 523 -14.57 -34.73 -11.58
N PRO A 524 -14.35 -36.00 -11.18
CA PRO A 524 -15.42 -36.95 -10.94
C PRO A 524 -16.45 -36.43 -9.92
N ALA A 525 -17.74 -36.54 -10.23
CA ALA A 525 -18.82 -35.95 -9.44
C ALA A 525 -18.90 -36.52 -8.01
N ASP A 526 -18.61 -37.81 -7.84
CA ASP A 526 -18.54 -38.49 -6.55
C ASP A 526 -17.44 -37.90 -5.65
N VAL A 527 -16.31 -37.50 -6.23
CA VAL A 527 -15.21 -36.86 -5.49
C VAL A 527 -15.57 -35.42 -5.10
N VAL A 528 -16.22 -34.68 -5.99
CA VAL A 528 -16.73 -33.32 -5.72
C VAL A 528 -17.74 -33.34 -4.57
N GLU A 529 -18.66 -34.31 -4.56
CA GLU A 529 -19.63 -34.48 -3.48
C GLU A 529 -18.97 -34.89 -2.16
N GLU A 530 -18.00 -35.81 -2.21
CA GLU A 530 -17.29 -36.24 -1.01
C GLU A 530 -16.47 -35.10 -0.38
N ALA A 531 -15.79 -34.28 -1.19
CA ALA A 531 -15.12 -33.07 -0.70
C ALA A 531 -16.09 -32.11 -0.02
N PHE A 532 -17.32 -31.97 -0.56
CA PHE A 532 -18.37 -31.16 0.05
C PHE A 532 -18.79 -31.71 1.42
N ARG A 533 -19.03 -33.01 1.54
CA ARG A 533 -19.39 -33.65 2.82
C ARG A 533 -18.31 -33.45 3.90
N ARG A 534 -17.03 -33.42 3.52
CA ARG A 534 -15.90 -33.20 4.44
C ARG A 534 -15.80 -31.77 4.98
N VAL A 535 -16.41 -30.79 4.31
CA VAL A 535 -16.48 -29.40 4.79
C VAL A 535 -17.81 -29.05 5.44
N GLN A 536 -18.75 -30.00 5.54
CA GLN A 536 -19.97 -29.85 6.34
C GLN A 536 -19.78 -30.24 7.83
N GLN A 537 -18.70 -30.96 8.13
CA GLN A 537 -18.29 -31.38 9.49
C GLN A 537 -17.48 -30.28 10.16
#